data_AF-A0ABD3GBM4-F1
#
_entry.id   AF-A0ABD3GBM4-F1
#
_cell.length_a   1.000
_cell.length_b   1.000
_cell.length_c   1.000
_cell.angle_alpha   90.00
_cell.angle_beta   90.00
_cell.angle_gamma   90.00
#
_symmetry.space_group_name_H-M   'P 1'
#
loop_
_entity.id
_entity.type
_entity.pdbx_description
1 polymer ?
#
loop_
_entity_poly.entity_id
_entity_poly.type
_entity_poly.pdbx_seq_one_letter_code
_entity_poly.pdbx_strand_id
1 'polypeptide(L)'
;MAGFAGRNENPETVLPSNRKERKTFLQRRRRYEQTIHPLRSELLQMVKEAEREAEEIKRRALEEADSIRSSARLNVGGSSGPSNVTPAEARAEAENVLADARAAVDNILSSAQTETAVITAGSSAIADSKQQRRREWDANRKRMEY
;
A
#
# COMPACT_ATOMS: atom_id res chain seq x y z
N MET A 1 55.66 -7.82 10.82
CA MET A 1 54.45 -7.02 10.52
C MET A 1 53.93 -7.44 9.16
N ALA A 2 52.92 -8.32 9.10
CA ALA A 2 52.30 -8.76 7.85
C ALA A 2 50.81 -8.37 7.88
N GLY A 3 50.39 -7.63 6.85
CA GLY A 3 49.16 -6.86 6.82
C GLY A 3 47.88 -7.69 6.76
N PHE A 4 46.96 -7.40 7.68
CA PHE A 4 45.56 -7.76 7.57
C PHE A 4 44.86 -6.77 6.63
N ALA A 5 44.83 -7.09 5.33
CA ALA A 5 43.86 -6.50 4.41
C ALA A 5 42.50 -7.14 4.70
N GLY A 6 41.81 -6.65 5.73
CA GLY A 6 40.41 -6.95 5.99
C GLY A 6 39.57 -6.42 4.83
N ARG A 7 39.35 -7.25 3.81
CA ARG A 7 38.34 -6.96 2.78
C ARG A 7 37.00 -6.93 3.48
N ASN A 8 36.45 -5.73 3.59
CA ASN A 8 35.09 -5.46 3.98
C ASN A 8 34.17 -5.95 2.84
N GLU A 9 34.07 -7.27 2.66
CA GLU A 9 33.21 -7.86 1.65
C GLU A 9 31.78 -7.83 2.20
N ASN A 10 30.95 -6.99 1.58
CA ASN A 10 29.53 -6.94 1.84
C ASN A 10 28.97 -8.38 1.74
N PRO A 11 28.39 -8.97 2.80
CA PRO A 11 27.97 -10.38 2.81
C PRO A 11 26.89 -10.71 1.77
N GLU A 12 26.33 -9.71 1.09
CA GLU A 12 25.43 -9.87 -0.07
C GLU A 12 26.16 -10.20 -1.39
N THR A 13 27.47 -9.99 -1.42
CA THR A 13 28.36 -10.28 -2.54
C THR A 13 29.23 -11.53 -2.33
N VAL A 14 29.27 -12.05 -1.10
CA VAL A 14 30.01 -13.27 -0.78
C VAL A 14 29.23 -14.48 -1.28
N LEU A 15 29.63 -14.97 -2.44
CA LEU A 15 29.08 -16.18 -3.01
C LEU A 15 29.67 -17.40 -2.29
N PRO A 16 28.87 -18.44 -1.98
CA PRO A 16 29.39 -19.65 -1.37
C PRO A 16 30.58 -20.21 -2.17
N SER A 17 31.64 -20.61 -1.47
CA SER A 17 32.87 -21.15 -2.09
C SER A 17 32.59 -22.47 -2.83
N ASN A 18 31.61 -23.23 -2.37
CA ASN A 18 31.16 -24.47 -3.02
C ASN A 18 30.26 -24.16 -4.22
N ARG A 19 30.63 -24.69 -5.40
CA ARG A 19 29.90 -24.50 -6.66
C ARG A 19 28.42 -24.94 -6.58
N LYS A 20 28.11 -25.99 -5.82
CA LYS A 20 26.73 -26.46 -5.64
C LYS A 20 25.91 -25.48 -4.80
N GLU A 21 26.45 -25.03 -3.67
CA GLU A 21 25.82 -24.05 -2.77
C GLU A 21 25.65 -22.69 -3.43
N ARG A 22 26.64 -22.25 -4.22
CA ARG A 22 26.56 -21.01 -5.00
C ARG A 22 25.40 -21.01 -5.99
N LYS A 23 25.18 -22.13 -6.68
CA LYS A 23 24.06 -22.29 -7.60
C LYS A 23 22.71 -22.27 -6.86
N THR A 24 22.63 -22.89 -5.69
CA THR A 24 21.41 -22.89 -4.86
C THR A 24 21.12 -21.52 -4.26
N PHE A 25 22.15 -20.81 -3.79
CA PHE A 25 22.05 -19.44 -3.27
C PHE A 25 21.56 -18.47 -4.34
N LEU A 26 22.16 -18.50 -5.53
CA LEU A 26 21.73 -17.67 -6.65
C LEU A 26 20.31 -18.01 -7.12
N GLN A 27 19.92 -19.29 -7.14
CA GLN A 27 18.52 -19.67 -7.43
C GLN A 27 17.54 -19.15 -6.38
N ARG A 28 17.87 -19.25 -5.09
CA ARG A 28 17.03 -18.73 -4.00
C ARG A 28 16.94 -17.21 -4.06
N ARG A 29 18.06 -16.52 -4.25
CA ARG A 29 18.10 -15.05 -4.39
C ARG A 29 17.28 -14.59 -5.59
N ARG A 30 17.44 -15.25 -6.75
CA ARG A 30 16.67 -14.95 -7.95
C ARG A 30 15.18 -15.21 -7.74
N ARG A 31 14.80 -16.31 -7.06
CA ARG A 31 13.38 -16.55 -6.67
C ARG A 31 12.86 -15.44 -5.76
N TYR A 32 13.61 -15.01 -4.75
CA TYR A 32 13.21 -13.92 -3.86
C TYR A 32 13.06 -12.58 -4.60
N GLU A 33 14.00 -12.22 -5.46
CA GLU A 33 13.93 -11.01 -6.30
C GLU A 33 12.75 -11.09 -7.28
N GLN A 34 12.45 -12.28 -7.81
CA GLN A 34 11.32 -12.50 -8.73
C GLN A 34 9.95 -12.57 -8.05
N THR A 35 9.86 -12.85 -6.75
CA THR A 35 8.56 -12.94 -6.06
C THR A 35 8.25 -11.75 -5.17
N ILE A 36 9.21 -11.23 -4.40
CA ILE A 36 8.95 -10.13 -3.46
C ILE A 36 8.87 -8.77 -4.17
N HIS A 37 9.73 -8.54 -5.16
CA HIS A 37 9.77 -7.27 -5.88
C HIS A 37 8.48 -6.95 -6.67
N PRO A 38 7.85 -7.92 -7.38
CA PRO A 38 6.57 -7.65 -8.03
C PRO A 38 5.41 -7.47 -7.05
N LEU A 39 5.40 -8.19 -5.92
CA LEU A 39 4.36 -8.01 -4.90
C LEU A 39 4.36 -6.59 -4.33
N ARG A 40 5.52 -5.98 -4.13
CA ARG A 40 5.61 -4.58 -3.69
C ARG A 40 5.09 -3.60 -4.75
N SER A 41 5.37 -3.84 -6.03
CA SER A 41 4.84 -2.98 -7.10
C SER A 41 3.33 -3.14 -7.28
N GLU A 42 2.82 -4.37 -7.16
CA GLU A 42 1.40 -4.70 -7.25
C GLU A 42 0.62 -4.02 -6.12
N LEU A 43 1.15 -4.02 -4.89
CA LEU A 43 0.54 -3.28 -3.77
C LEU A 43 0.51 -1.77 -3.99
N LEU A 44 1.60 -1.20 -4.50
CA LEU A 44 1.63 0.22 -4.84
C LEU A 44 0.64 0.56 -5.97
N GLN A 45 0.34 -0.39 -6.86
CA GLN A 45 -0.70 -0.23 -7.88
C GLN A 45 -2.09 -0.30 -7.26
N MET A 46 -2.36 -1.31 -6.40
CA MET A 46 -3.65 -1.43 -5.69
C MET A 46 -3.98 -0.19 -4.86
N VAL A 47 -3.00 0.38 -4.14
CA VAL A 47 -3.19 1.63 -3.38
C VAL A 47 -3.54 2.79 -4.31
N LYS A 48 -2.84 2.93 -5.44
CA LYS A 48 -3.13 3.98 -6.42
C LYS A 48 -4.49 3.81 -7.09
N GLU A 49 -4.93 2.58 -7.30
CA GLU A 49 -6.24 2.26 -7.84
C GLU A 49 -7.33 2.63 -6.82
N ALA A 50 -7.16 2.24 -5.55
CA ALA A 50 -8.05 2.63 -4.46
C ALA A 50 -8.14 4.16 -4.28
N GLU A 51 -7.02 4.88 -4.37
CA GLU A 51 -7.00 6.35 -4.34
C GLU A 51 -7.77 6.96 -5.53
N ARG A 52 -7.65 6.38 -6.73
CA ARG A 52 -8.40 6.83 -7.91
C ARG A 52 -9.89 6.58 -7.78
N GLU A 53 -10.28 5.40 -7.30
CA GLU A 53 -11.69 5.06 -7.05
C GLU A 53 -12.29 6.00 -6.00
N ALA A 54 -11.54 6.28 -4.93
CA ALA A 54 -11.96 7.22 -3.90
C ALA A 54 -12.20 8.63 -4.46
N GLU A 55 -11.29 9.14 -5.29
CA GLU A 55 -11.48 10.44 -5.95
C GLU A 55 -12.65 10.44 -6.93
N GLU A 56 -12.88 9.34 -7.66
CA GLU A 56 -14.03 9.24 -8.55
C GLU A 56 -15.37 9.24 -7.79
N ILE A 57 -15.46 8.50 -6.68
CA ILE A 57 -16.65 8.48 -5.81
C ILE A 57 -16.92 9.88 -5.26
N LYS A 58 -15.88 10.55 -4.76
CA LYS A 58 -15.98 11.92 -4.24
C LYS A 58 -16.42 12.90 -5.31
N ARG A 59 -15.89 12.81 -6.53
CA ARG A 59 -16.28 13.67 -7.65
C ARG A 59 -17.75 13.46 -8.02
N ARG A 60 -18.19 12.21 -8.18
CA ARG A 60 -19.59 11.89 -8.52
C ARG A 60 -20.56 12.38 -7.45
N ALA A 61 -20.22 12.20 -6.18
CA ALA A 61 -21.05 12.67 -5.07
C ALA A 61 -21.16 14.19 -5.02
N LEU A 62 -20.09 14.92 -5.37
CA LEU A 62 -20.13 16.38 -5.51
C LEU A 62 -21.03 16.82 -6.67
N GLU A 63 -20.88 16.19 -7.84
CA GLU A 63 -21.72 16.45 -9.02
C GLU A 63 -23.21 16.19 -8.72
N GLU A 64 -23.52 15.09 -8.02
CA GLU A 64 -24.86 14.73 -7.61
C GLU A 64 -25.45 15.71 -6.58
N ALA A 65 -24.68 16.04 -5.53
CA ALA A 65 -25.08 17.01 -4.51
C ALA A 65 -25.35 18.40 -5.13
N ASP A 66 -24.54 18.84 -6.09
CA ASP A 66 -24.73 20.11 -6.78
C ASP A 66 -25.93 20.07 -7.74
N SER A 67 -26.19 18.94 -8.40
CA SER A 67 -27.39 18.72 -9.20
C SER A 67 -28.67 18.83 -8.35
N ILE A 68 -28.69 18.19 -7.17
CA ILE A 68 -29.80 18.25 -6.22
C ILE A 68 -30.05 19.70 -5.77
N ARG A 69 -28.99 20.42 -5.38
CA ARG A 69 -29.08 21.83 -4.96
C ARG A 69 -29.55 22.75 -6.07
N SER A 70 -29.08 22.54 -7.30
CA SER A 70 -29.46 23.34 -8.47
C SER A 70 -30.94 23.13 -8.82
N SER A 71 -31.39 21.88 -8.83
CA SER A 71 -32.78 21.50 -9.09
C SER A 71 -33.74 22.13 -8.08
N ALA A 72 -33.36 22.14 -6.80
CA ALA A 72 -34.14 22.81 -5.75
C ALA A 72 -34.15 24.34 -5.88
N ARG A 73 -33.08 24.98 -6.37
CA ARG A 73 -33.06 26.43 -6.62
C ARG A 73 -33.98 26.83 -7.78
N LEU A 74 -34.05 26.03 -8.85
CA LEU A 74 -34.91 26.31 -9.99
C LEU A 74 -36.40 26.27 -9.62
N ASN A 75 -36.79 25.39 -8.70
CA ASN A 75 -38.16 25.31 -8.17
C ASN A 75 -38.56 26.47 -7.25
N VAL A 76 -37.60 27.24 -6.71
CA VAL A 76 -37.88 28.42 -5.87
C VAL A 76 -38.18 29.67 -6.71
N GLY A 77 -37.70 29.72 -7.97
CA GLY A 77 -37.80 30.89 -8.85
C GLY A 77 -38.99 30.91 -9.81
N GLY A 78 -39.71 29.80 -9.97
CA GLY A 78 -40.82 29.74 -10.91
C GLY A 78 -41.67 28.49 -10.79
N SER A 79 -42.98 28.72 -10.73
CA SER A 79 -44.05 27.76 -10.98
C SER A 79 -44.44 26.82 -9.83
N SER A 80 -45.68 27.03 -9.38
CA SER A 80 -46.53 26.15 -8.59
C SER A 80 -46.77 24.81 -9.32
N GLY A 81 -45.80 23.89 -9.24
CA GLY A 81 -45.95 22.47 -9.61
C GLY A 81 -45.72 21.55 -8.41
N PRO A 82 -46.31 20.34 -8.36
CA PRO A 82 -46.45 19.50 -7.16
C PRO A 82 -45.17 18.80 -6.66
N SER A 83 -43.97 19.27 -7.02
CA SER A 83 -42.74 18.78 -6.39
C SER A 83 -42.60 19.40 -5.00
N ASN A 84 -43.01 18.64 -3.99
CA ASN A 84 -43.02 19.02 -2.57
C ASN A 84 -41.61 19.16 -1.93
N VAL A 85 -40.52 18.95 -2.68
CA VAL A 85 -39.17 18.99 -2.10
C VAL A 85 -38.76 20.43 -1.83
N THR A 86 -38.71 20.78 -0.55
CA THR A 86 -38.27 22.09 -0.09
C THR A 86 -36.76 22.26 -0.28
N PRO A 87 -36.26 23.51 -0.37
CA PRO A 87 -34.82 23.77 -0.38
C PRO A 87 -34.08 23.23 0.84
N ALA A 88 -34.77 23.03 1.97
CA ALA A 88 -34.21 22.42 3.17
C ALA A 88 -34.03 20.90 3.01
N GLU A 89 -35.02 20.21 2.47
CA GLU A 89 -34.95 18.77 2.18
C GLU A 89 -33.89 18.46 1.10
N ALA A 90 -33.80 19.28 0.05
CA ALA A 90 -32.75 19.12 -0.96
C ALA A 90 -31.34 19.36 -0.42
N ARG A 91 -31.17 20.23 0.58
CA ARG A 91 -29.87 20.40 1.26
C ARG A 91 -29.53 19.19 2.10
N ALA A 92 -30.49 18.67 2.87
CA ALA A 92 -30.31 17.48 3.67
C ALA A 92 -29.96 16.26 2.80
N GLU A 93 -30.64 16.10 1.66
CA GLU A 93 -30.35 15.01 0.72
C GLU A 93 -28.95 15.13 0.10
N ALA A 94 -28.56 16.34 -0.33
CA ALA A 94 -27.20 16.59 -0.83
C ALA A 94 -26.12 16.35 0.25
N GLU A 95 -26.42 16.64 1.52
CA GLU A 95 -25.52 16.35 2.64
C GLU A 95 -25.43 14.85 2.93
N ASN A 96 -26.54 14.09 2.84
CA ASN A 96 -26.55 12.64 2.97
C ASN A 96 -25.70 11.97 1.89
N VAL A 97 -25.87 12.36 0.61
CA VAL A 97 -25.06 11.85 -0.52
C VAL A 97 -23.56 12.08 -0.27
N LEU A 98 -23.18 13.27 0.22
CA LEU A 98 -21.78 13.57 0.55
C LEU A 98 -21.28 12.78 1.77
N ALA A 99 -22.13 12.53 2.77
CA ALA A 99 -21.78 11.75 3.94
C ALA A 99 -21.54 10.27 3.58
N ASP A 100 -22.42 9.69 2.76
CA ASP A 100 -22.30 8.31 2.28
C ASP A 100 -21.05 8.13 1.42
N ALA A 101 -20.76 9.08 0.54
CA ALA A 101 -19.55 9.08 -0.26
C ALA A 101 -18.28 9.18 0.58
N ARG A 102 -18.27 9.99 1.65
CA ARG A 102 -17.15 10.05 2.60
C ARG A 102 -16.94 8.73 3.31
N ALA A 103 -18.01 8.11 3.81
CA ALA A 103 -17.93 6.81 4.47
C ALA A 103 -17.40 5.72 3.53
N ALA A 104 -17.84 5.72 2.26
CA ALA A 104 -17.33 4.81 1.24
C ALA A 104 -15.83 5.01 0.96
N VAL A 105 -15.41 6.27 0.79
CA VAL A 105 -13.99 6.62 0.59
C VAL A 105 -13.13 6.18 1.79
N ASP A 106 -13.58 6.47 3.01
CA ASP A 106 -12.83 6.10 4.22
C ASP A 106 -12.67 4.59 4.34
N ASN A 107 -13.71 3.81 4.02
CA ASN A 107 -13.64 2.34 4.03
C ASN A 107 -12.66 1.79 2.98
N ILE A 108 -12.67 2.33 1.76
CA ILE A 108 -11.77 1.92 0.67
C ILE A 108 -10.31 2.21 1.06
N LEU A 109 -10.04 3.43 1.52
CA LEU A 109 -8.68 3.85 1.88
C LEU A 109 -8.17 3.10 3.12
N SER A 110 -9.00 2.92 4.14
CA SER A 110 -8.66 2.16 5.35
C SER A 110 -8.30 0.70 5.05
N SER A 111 -9.06 0.06 4.16
CA SER A 111 -8.79 -1.32 3.73
C SER A 111 -7.45 -1.41 2.99
N ALA A 112 -7.21 -0.53 2.02
CA ALA A 112 -5.96 -0.49 1.26
C ALA A 112 -4.73 -0.21 2.15
N GLN A 113 -4.88 0.69 3.13
CA GLN A 113 -3.82 0.99 4.10
C GLN A 113 -3.51 -0.21 5.00
N THR A 114 -4.54 -0.93 5.47
CA THR A 114 -4.38 -2.10 6.33
C THR A 114 -3.63 -3.22 5.61
N GLU A 115 -4.00 -3.51 4.36
CA GLU A 115 -3.31 -4.52 3.53
C GLU A 115 -1.84 -4.15 3.31
N THR A 116 -1.58 -2.89 2.99
CA THR A 116 -0.22 -2.38 2.79
C THR A 116 0.62 -2.48 4.07
N ALA A 117 0.04 -2.17 5.23
CA ALA A 117 0.70 -2.24 6.53
C ALA A 117 1.06 -3.67 6.92
N VAL A 118 0.14 -4.63 6.75
CA VAL A 118 0.36 -6.05 7.03
C VAL A 118 1.52 -6.59 6.19
N ILE A 119 1.56 -6.26 4.90
CA ILE A 119 2.60 -6.77 4.01
C ILE A 119 3.95 -6.09 4.27
N THR A 120 3.96 -4.81 4.59
CA THR A 120 5.17 -4.10 5.00
C THR A 120 5.74 -4.69 6.29
N ALA A 121 4.90 -4.97 7.30
CA ALA A 121 5.30 -5.59 8.54
C ALA A 121 5.85 -7.02 8.31
N GLY A 122 5.17 -7.83 7.50
CA GLY A 122 5.66 -9.17 7.11
C GLY A 122 7.01 -9.11 6.39
N SER A 123 7.20 -8.12 5.51
CA SER A 123 8.47 -7.92 4.79
C SER A 123 9.61 -7.53 5.75
N SER A 124 9.34 -6.67 6.74
CA SER A 124 10.31 -6.32 7.79
C SER A 124 10.70 -7.53 8.63
N ALA A 125 9.73 -8.33 9.09
CA ALA A 125 9.99 -9.53 9.89
C ALA A 125 10.88 -10.54 9.13
N ILE A 126 10.68 -10.69 7.81
CA ILE A 126 11.55 -11.51 6.97
C ILE A 126 12.97 -10.93 6.88
N ALA A 127 13.10 -9.60 6.77
CA ALA A 127 14.40 -8.93 6.73
C ALA A 127 15.16 -9.10 8.06
N ASP A 128 14.48 -8.92 9.18
CA ASP A 128 15.03 -9.08 10.52
C ASP A 128 15.48 -10.53 10.78
N SER A 129 14.64 -11.52 10.40
CA SER A 129 15.00 -12.94 10.48
C SER A 129 16.22 -13.29 9.62
N LYS A 130 16.38 -12.64 8.46
CA LYS A 130 17.59 -12.80 7.63
C LYS A 130 18.81 -12.20 8.32
N GLN A 131 18.68 -11.01 8.92
CA GLN A 131 19.77 -10.35 9.61
C GLN A 131 20.20 -11.12 10.88
N GLN A 132 19.27 -11.67 11.63
CA GLN A 132 19.55 -12.49 12.81
C GLN A 132 20.35 -13.74 12.43
N ARG A 133 19.91 -14.48 11.40
CA ARG A 133 20.66 -15.65 10.90
C ARG A 133 22.06 -15.29 10.41
N ARG A 134 22.27 -14.09 9.86
CA ARG A 134 23.62 -13.60 9.51
C ARG A 134 24.49 -13.43 10.76
N ARG A 135 23.96 -12.77 11.80
CA ARG A 135 24.70 -12.58 13.07
C ARG A 135 25.07 -13.92 13.71
N GLU A 136 24.15 -14.89 13.70
CA GLU A 136 24.39 -16.24 14.20
C GLU A 136 25.48 -16.95 13.39
N TRP A 137 25.44 -16.85 12.06
CA TRP A 137 26.45 -17.44 11.19
C TRP A 137 27.83 -16.80 11.42
N ASP A 138 27.92 -15.48 11.49
CA ASP A 138 29.17 -14.75 11.76
C ASP A 138 29.73 -15.12 13.14
N ALA A 139 28.87 -15.25 14.15
CA ALA A 139 29.28 -15.68 15.48
C ALA A 139 29.81 -17.12 15.49
N ASN A 140 29.16 -18.03 14.76
CA ASN A 140 29.56 -19.43 14.69
C ASN A 140 30.86 -19.61 13.90
N ARG A 141 31.05 -18.83 12.82
CA ARG A 141 32.29 -18.79 12.06
C ARG A 141 33.47 -18.35 12.93
N LYS A 142 33.31 -17.27 13.71
CA LYS A 142 34.33 -16.81 14.66
C LYS A 142 34.70 -17.86 15.70
N ARG A 143 33.75 -18.69 16.13
CA ARG A 143 34.01 -19.79 17.08
C ARG A 143 34.82 -20.94 16.48
N MET A 144 34.74 -21.16 15.17
CA MET A 144 35.51 -22.22 14.49
C MET A 144 36.90 -21.78 14.03
N GLU A 145 37.21 -20.47 14.11
CA GLU A 145 38.52 -19.91 13.80
C GLU A 145 39.46 -19.89 15.04
N TYR A 146 38.97 -20.29 16.22
CA TYR A 146 39.73 -20.54 17.46
C TYR A 146 39.83 -22.04 17.75
#